data_AF-A0A2E3DDP6-F1
#
_entry.id   AF-A0A2E3DDP6-F1
#
_cell.length_a   1.000
_cell.length_b   1.000
_cell.length_c   1.000
_cell.angle_alpha   90.00
_cell.angle_beta   90.00
_cell.angle_gamma   90.00
#
_symmetry.space_group_name_H-M   'P 1'
#
loop_
_entity.id
_entity.type
_entity.pdbx_description
1 polymer ?
#
loop_
_entity_poly.entity_id
_entity_poly.type
_entity_poly.pdbx_seq_one_letter_code
_entity_poly.pdbx_strand_id
1 'polypeptide(L)'
;MPKKSSKKAGETHSPFDAVRAKYGEGAIFTSTSLATTSEAVVPTGSLTLDRALGIGGLPLGRIIELYGPASAGKTTLALHVMAEAQKEGIPTFFIDAEHAFDPTYAEAIGVNLSELAVSQPSFGEEALGISEAIIQAAEEPMVIAIDSVAALTPKAEIEGEIEQSQPGVQARMMSKALRKLCAIANQKKVMVLFINQIRMKIGVMFGSPETTTGGRALPFYASIRLDIRRKASLKEGETVVGQETKVKVTKNKCAPPFREALFDISYGRGIDQNAEILDLAVQKGALKRSGAWYSQGDEKLANGRKAMLERLASDETLKAALREAIS
;
A
#
# COMPACT_ATOMS: atom_id res chain seq x y z
N MET A 1 -55.05 -28.35 39.08
CA MET A 1 -54.16 -27.26 38.62
C MET A 1 -52.73 -27.78 38.61
N PRO A 2 -51.93 -27.49 37.57
CA PRO A 2 -50.91 -28.41 37.08
C PRO A 2 -49.60 -28.35 37.87
N LYS A 3 -48.96 -29.53 37.98
CA LYS A 3 -47.59 -29.72 38.50
C LYS A 3 -46.60 -28.92 37.66
N LYS A 4 -45.85 -28.01 38.29
CA LYS A 4 -44.60 -27.45 37.75
C LYS A 4 -43.65 -28.61 37.46
N SER A 5 -43.38 -28.90 36.19
CA SER A 5 -42.27 -29.77 35.82
C SER A 5 -40.98 -28.97 35.96
N SER A 6 -40.16 -29.38 36.93
CA SER A 6 -38.76 -28.96 36.99
C SER A 6 -38.02 -29.60 35.81
N LYS A 7 -37.93 -28.88 34.69
CA LYS A 7 -36.92 -29.21 33.68
C LYS A 7 -35.55 -28.98 34.34
N LYS A 8 -34.83 -30.06 34.60
CA LYS A 8 -33.38 -30.04 34.79
C LYS A 8 -32.79 -29.16 33.69
N ALA A 9 -32.07 -28.11 34.07
CA ALA A 9 -31.17 -27.40 33.18
C ALA A 9 -30.12 -28.42 32.72
N GLY A 10 -30.38 -29.06 31.58
CA GLY A 10 -29.31 -29.74 30.85
C GLY A 10 -28.35 -28.65 30.41
N GLU A 11 -27.09 -28.77 30.81
CA GLU A 11 -26.00 -27.94 30.32
C GLU A 11 -26.07 -27.91 28.79
N THR A 12 -26.58 -26.81 28.24
CA THR A 12 -26.43 -26.54 26.82
C THR A 12 -24.97 -26.17 26.61
N HIS A 13 -24.11 -27.17 26.38
CA HIS A 13 -22.78 -26.92 25.85
C HIS A 13 -22.96 -26.16 24.54
N SER A 14 -22.44 -24.93 24.50
CA SER A 14 -22.52 -24.15 23.29
C SER A 14 -21.78 -24.91 22.18
N PRO A 15 -22.30 -24.97 20.94
CA PRO A 15 -21.53 -25.51 19.82
C PRO A 15 -20.14 -24.87 19.70
N PHE A 16 -19.99 -23.63 20.19
CA PHE A 16 -18.71 -22.92 20.24
C PHE A 16 -17.73 -23.52 21.25
N ASP A 17 -18.18 -24.06 22.38
CA ASP A 17 -17.31 -24.64 23.40
C ASP A 17 -16.68 -25.96 22.91
N ALA A 18 -17.47 -26.77 22.20
CA ALA A 18 -16.95 -27.98 21.55
C ALA A 18 -15.91 -27.65 20.46
N VAL A 19 -16.09 -26.54 19.74
CA VAL A 19 -15.13 -26.07 18.75
C VAL A 19 -13.87 -25.52 19.42
N ARG A 20 -13.98 -24.73 20.50
CA ARG A 20 -12.80 -24.27 21.27
C ARG A 20 -12.01 -25.42 21.87
N ALA A 21 -12.68 -26.43 22.41
CA ALA A 21 -12.01 -27.62 22.94
C ALA A 21 -11.23 -28.39 21.86
N LYS A 22 -11.75 -28.45 20.63
CA LYS A 22 -11.12 -29.18 19.52
C LYS A 22 -10.03 -28.38 18.79
N TYR A 23 -10.22 -27.07 18.63
CA TYR A 23 -9.40 -26.21 17.77
C TYR A 23 -8.62 -25.13 18.53
N GLY A 24 -8.76 -25.07 19.86
CA GLY A 24 -8.14 -24.09 20.75
C GLY A 24 -9.04 -22.91 21.07
N GLU A 25 -8.78 -22.24 22.21
CA GLU A 25 -9.53 -21.05 22.66
C GLU A 25 -9.53 -19.92 21.62
N GLY A 26 -8.44 -19.79 20.86
CA GLY A 26 -8.31 -18.82 19.76
C GLY A 26 -9.05 -19.17 18.46
N ALA A 27 -9.83 -20.26 18.43
CA ALA A 27 -10.58 -20.63 17.23
C ALA A 27 -11.86 -19.80 17.04
N ILE A 28 -12.46 -19.31 18.13
CA ILE A 28 -13.71 -18.54 18.10
C ILE A 28 -13.59 -17.31 18.99
N PHE A 29 -13.67 -16.15 18.35
CA PHE A 29 -13.72 -14.84 19.02
C PHE A 29 -15.14 -14.27 19.00
N THR A 30 -15.43 -13.41 19.97
CA THR A 30 -16.61 -12.54 19.88
C THR A 30 -16.30 -11.33 19.01
N SER A 31 -17.31 -10.75 18.35
CA SER A 31 -17.12 -9.53 17.54
C SER A 31 -16.55 -8.38 18.38
N THR A 32 -16.94 -8.28 19.65
CA THR A 32 -16.43 -7.26 20.58
C THR A 32 -14.95 -7.45 20.88
N SER A 33 -14.48 -8.70 21.07
CA SER A 33 -13.04 -8.97 21.27
C SER A 33 -12.18 -8.69 20.03
N LEU A 34 -12.78 -8.68 18.83
CA LEU A 34 -12.09 -8.30 17.59
C LEU A 34 -12.08 -6.77 17.37
N ALA A 35 -13.08 -6.05 17.89
CA ALA A 35 -13.20 -4.61 17.72
C ALA A 35 -12.19 -3.80 18.56
N THR A 36 -11.63 -4.39 19.62
CA THR A 36 -10.64 -3.74 20.50
C THR A 36 -9.23 -3.67 19.92
N THR A 37 -8.94 -4.35 18.82
CA THR A 37 -7.65 -4.25 18.12
C THR A 37 -7.77 -3.29 16.96
N SER A 38 -7.39 -2.02 17.13
CA SER A 38 -7.13 -1.16 15.98
C SER A 38 -6.00 -1.80 15.15
N GLU A 39 -6.22 -2.00 13.85
CA GLU A 39 -5.16 -2.53 12.99
C GLU A 39 -4.01 -1.54 12.95
N ALA A 40 -2.80 -1.99 13.30
CA ALA A 40 -1.61 -1.18 13.14
C ALA A 40 -1.40 -0.88 11.64
N VAL A 41 -1.06 0.37 11.34
CA VAL A 41 -0.91 0.88 9.98
C VAL A 41 0.49 1.46 9.81
N VAL A 42 1.00 1.43 8.58
CA VAL A 42 2.22 2.12 8.17
C VAL A 42 1.82 3.31 7.28
N PRO A 43 2.28 4.55 7.57
CA PRO A 43 2.05 5.70 6.71
C PRO A 43 2.58 5.46 5.29
N THR A 44 1.92 6.05 4.29
CA THR A 44 2.31 5.86 2.89
C THR A 44 3.45 6.77 2.43
N GLY A 45 3.86 7.71 3.28
CA GLY A 45 4.72 8.83 2.91
C GLY A 45 3.97 9.93 2.16
N SER A 46 2.67 9.78 1.91
CA SER A 46 1.79 10.81 1.34
C SER A 46 0.64 11.14 2.29
N LEU A 47 0.58 12.39 2.74
CA LEU A 47 -0.46 12.85 3.68
C LEU A 47 -1.86 12.77 3.07
N THR A 48 -1.98 13.09 1.78
CA THR A 48 -3.27 13.04 1.09
C THR A 48 -3.73 11.59 0.88
N LEU A 49 -2.81 10.66 0.61
CA LEU A 49 -3.13 9.24 0.49
C LEU A 49 -3.51 8.61 1.82
N ASP A 50 -2.81 8.93 2.90
CA ASP A 50 -3.13 8.45 4.25
C ASP A 50 -4.56 8.87 4.67
N ARG A 51 -4.97 10.09 4.31
CA ARG A 51 -6.35 10.59 4.49
C ARG A 51 -7.36 9.87 3.59
N ALA A 52 -7.00 9.64 2.33
CA ALA A 52 -7.84 8.92 1.39
C ALA A 52 -8.06 7.46 1.81
N LEU A 53 -7.07 6.85 2.47
CA LEU A 53 -7.19 5.50 3.05
C LEU A 53 -8.14 5.45 4.24
N GLY A 54 -8.32 6.57 4.96
CA GLY A 54 -9.30 6.72 6.05
C GLY A 54 -8.89 6.07 7.37
N ILE A 55 -7.78 5.33 7.38
CA ILE A 55 -7.16 4.71 8.56
C ILE A 55 -5.75 5.25 8.82
N GLY A 56 -5.30 6.27 8.07
CA GLY A 56 -4.01 6.93 8.27
C GLY A 56 -2.81 6.21 7.65
N GLY A 57 -3.00 5.12 6.92
CA GLY A 57 -1.92 4.37 6.29
C GLY A 57 -2.38 3.02 5.73
N LEU A 58 -1.41 2.17 5.40
CA LEU A 58 -1.66 0.80 4.94
C LEU A 58 -1.61 -0.18 6.13
N PRO A 59 -2.57 -1.10 6.27
CA PRO A 59 -2.65 -1.99 7.43
C PRO A 59 -1.63 -3.13 7.36
N LEU A 60 -0.96 -3.39 8.49
CA LEU A 60 -0.11 -4.56 8.68
C LEU A 60 -0.92 -5.86 8.66
N GLY A 61 -0.26 -6.96 8.28
CA GLY A 61 -0.90 -8.27 8.21
C GLY A 61 -1.90 -8.44 7.07
N ARG A 62 -1.85 -7.58 6.05
CA ARG A 62 -2.76 -7.60 4.91
C ARG A 62 -1.98 -7.62 3.59
N ILE A 63 -2.63 -8.18 2.57
CA ILE A 63 -2.18 -8.07 1.17
C ILE A 63 -2.66 -6.75 0.59
N ILE A 64 -1.78 -5.98 -0.03
CA ILE A 64 -2.06 -4.72 -0.71
C ILE A 64 -1.64 -4.85 -2.18
N GLU A 65 -2.44 -4.33 -3.11
CA GLU A 65 -2.05 -4.28 -4.54
C GLU A 65 -1.94 -2.81 -4.97
N LEU A 66 -0.75 -2.43 -5.44
CA LEU A 66 -0.46 -1.15 -6.06
C LEU A 66 -0.27 -1.36 -7.56
N TYR A 67 -1.17 -0.82 -8.38
CA TYR A 67 -1.14 -1.04 -9.82
C TYR A 67 -1.36 0.25 -10.60
N GLY A 68 -0.89 0.27 -11.83
CA GLY A 68 -0.93 1.46 -12.67
C GLY A 68 -0.11 1.32 -13.94
N PRO A 69 -0.12 2.35 -14.81
CA PRO A 69 0.75 2.42 -15.98
C PRO A 69 2.25 2.36 -15.62
N ALA A 70 3.10 2.14 -16.62
CA ALA A 70 4.54 2.33 -16.50
C ALA A 70 4.84 3.79 -16.07
N SER A 71 5.89 3.98 -15.27
CA SER A 71 6.35 5.29 -14.79
C SER A 71 5.34 6.12 -13.98
N ALA A 72 4.22 5.53 -13.56
CA ALA A 72 3.22 6.21 -12.73
C ALA A 72 3.66 6.46 -11.27
N GLY A 73 4.82 5.95 -10.84
CA GLY A 73 5.32 6.10 -9.47
C GLY A 73 5.00 4.92 -8.53
N LYS A 74 4.71 3.73 -9.06
CA LYS A 74 4.41 2.52 -8.27
C LYS A 74 5.54 2.18 -7.30
N THR A 75 6.74 1.94 -7.83
CA THR A 75 7.93 1.61 -7.05
C THR A 75 8.29 2.75 -6.10
N THR A 76 8.22 4.02 -6.54
CA THR A 76 8.38 5.19 -5.67
C THR A 76 7.48 5.15 -4.44
N LEU A 77 6.18 4.92 -4.63
CA LEU A 77 5.23 4.85 -3.50
C LEU A 77 5.51 3.64 -2.59
N ALA A 78 5.88 2.49 -3.16
CA ALA A 78 6.27 1.34 -2.36
C ALA A 78 7.52 1.61 -1.50
N LEU A 79 8.53 2.26 -2.07
CA LEU A 79 9.74 2.66 -1.35
C LEU A 79 9.44 3.68 -0.24
N HIS A 80 8.50 4.61 -0.46
CA HIS A 80 8.05 5.51 0.62
C HIS A 80 7.38 4.75 1.77
N VAL A 81 6.50 3.80 1.47
CA VAL A 81 5.88 2.95 2.51
C VAL A 81 6.96 2.20 3.30
N MET A 82 7.99 1.69 2.63
CA MET A 82 9.10 1.01 3.28
C MET A 82 9.96 1.97 4.11
N ALA A 83 10.24 3.17 3.63
CA ALA A 83 10.96 4.19 4.38
C ALA A 83 10.19 4.61 5.65
N GLU A 84 8.87 4.78 5.58
CA GLU A 84 8.03 5.04 6.75
C GLU A 84 8.01 3.85 7.72
N ALA A 85 7.95 2.61 7.22
CA ALA A 85 8.07 1.41 8.05
C ALA A 85 9.40 1.38 8.82
N GLN A 86 10.52 1.64 8.14
CA GLN A 86 11.84 1.65 8.77
C GLN A 86 11.96 2.73 9.86
N LYS A 87 11.35 3.91 9.68
CA LYS A 87 11.30 4.96 10.72
C LYS A 87 10.58 4.50 11.99
N GLU A 88 9.60 3.61 11.85
CA GLU A 88 8.88 3.00 12.97
C GLU A 88 9.59 1.74 13.51
N GLY A 89 10.80 1.43 13.03
CA GLY A 89 11.55 0.24 13.41
C GLY A 89 10.98 -1.07 12.84
N ILE A 90 10.08 -0.99 11.85
CA ILE A 90 9.49 -2.16 11.20
C ILE A 90 10.44 -2.64 10.09
N PRO A 91 10.96 -3.88 10.16
CA PRO A 91 11.83 -4.42 9.13
C PRO A 91 11.15 -4.47 7.75
N THR A 92 11.96 -4.34 6.70
CA THR A 92 11.47 -4.31 5.33
C THR A 92 12.25 -5.25 4.42
N PHE A 93 11.55 -5.92 3.51
CA PHE A 93 12.13 -6.83 2.52
C PHE A 93 11.62 -6.51 1.11
N PHE A 94 12.54 -6.39 0.15
CA PHE A 94 12.21 -6.09 -1.25
C PHE A 94 12.49 -7.29 -2.15
N ILE A 95 11.49 -7.69 -2.93
CA ILE A 95 11.65 -8.70 -3.98
C ILE A 95 11.63 -7.98 -5.31
N ASP A 96 12.81 -7.87 -5.91
CA ASP A 96 13.04 -7.25 -7.21
C ASP A 96 12.98 -8.32 -8.31
N ALA A 97 11.77 -8.71 -8.70
CA ALA A 97 11.54 -9.61 -9.82
C ALA A 97 11.71 -8.90 -11.18
N GLU A 98 11.62 -7.57 -11.24
CA GLU A 98 11.90 -6.79 -12.46
C GLU A 98 13.39 -6.57 -12.71
N HIS A 99 14.27 -6.90 -11.76
CA HIS A 99 15.72 -6.64 -11.81
C HIS A 99 16.04 -5.16 -12.10
N ALA A 100 15.25 -4.25 -11.52
CA ALA A 100 15.26 -2.83 -11.81
C ALA A 100 15.39 -1.96 -10.54
N PHE A 101 15.74 -2.55 -9.40
CA PHE A 101 15.94 -1.83 -8.16
C PHE A 101 17.12 -0.84 -8.24
N ASP A 102 16.86 0.44 -7.94
CA ASP A 102 17.87 1.50 -7.86
C ASP A 102 18.11 1.88 -6.39
N PRO A 103 19.26 1.46 -5.80
CA PRO A 103 19.58 1.79 -4.41
C PRO A 103 19.78 3.29 -4.19
N THR A 104 20.33 4.01 -5.16
CA THR A 104 20.59 5.46 -5.05
C THR A 104 19.28 6.22 -4.91
N TYR A 105 18.29 5.85 -5.72
CA TYR A 105 16.97 6.46 -5.66
C TYR A 105 16.20 6.05 -4.38
N ALA A 106 16.33 4.81 -3.93
CA ALA A 106 15.74 4.36 -2.67
C ALA A 106 16.29 5.14 -1.47
N GLU A 107 17.61 5.33 -1.39
CA GLU A 107 18.25 6.16 -0.35
C GLU A 107 17.76 7.61 -0.41
N ALA A 108 17.63 8.19 -1.60
CA ALA A 108 17.12 9.55 -1.78
C ALA A 108 15.65 9.72 -1.31
N ILE A 109 14.86 8.65 -1.33
CA ILE A 109 13.49 8.60 -0.77
C ILE A 109 13.49 8.49 0.77
N GLY A 110 14.64 8.12 1.36
CA GLY A 110 14.81 7.92 2.80
C GLY A 110 14.77 6.46 3.24
N VAL A 111 14.93 5.51 2.32
CA VAL A 111 15.10 4.09 2.67
C VAL A 111 16.49 3.90 3.27
N ASN A 112 16.56 3.28 4.45
CA ASN A 112 17.81 2.83 5.03
C ASN A 112 18.29 1.57 4.31
N LEU A 113 19.23 1.74 3.39
CA LEU A 113 19.79 0.63 2.60
C LEU A 113 20.55 -0.40 3.44
N SER A 114 21.11 0.00 4.58
CA SER A 114 21.86 -0.92 5.44
C SER A 114 20.97 -1.94 6.15
N GLU A 115 19.67 -1.63 6.27
CA GLU A 115 18.64 -2.46 6.90
C GLU A 115 17.66 -3.06 5.88
N LEU A 116 17.74 -2.64 4.60
CA LEU A 116 16.89 -3.17 3.55
C LEU A 116 17.48 -4.47 2.98
N ALA A 117 16.82 -5.59 3.24
CA ALA A 117 17.14 -6.84 2.58
C ALA A 117 16.42 -6.92 1.20
N VAL A 118 17.18 -7.30 0.16
CA VAL A 118 16.70 -7.39 -1.22
C VAL A 118 16.95 -8.79 -1.78
N SER A 119 15.98 -9.33 -2.53
CA SER A 119 16.12 -10.57 -3.28
C SER A 119 15.77 -10.37 -4.75
N GLN A 120 16.59 -10.93 -5.64
CA GLN A 120 16.39 -10.94 -7.09
C GLN A 120 16.17 -12.39 -7.56
N PRO A 121 14.94 -12.92 -7.47
CA PRO A 121 14.63 -14.31 -7.80
C PRO A 121 14.69 -14.56 -9.31
N SER A 122 14.93 -15.81 -9.70
CA SER A 122 15.01 -16.22 -11.11
C SER A 122 13.64 -16.52 -11.73
N PHE A 123 12.66 -16.93 -10.91
CA PHE A 123 11.30 -17.25 -11.37
C PHE A 123 10.23 -16.98 -10.30
N GLY A 124 8.97 -16.94 -10.73
CA GLY A 124 7.84 -16.54 -9.90
C GLY A 124 7.58 -17.44 -8.68
N GLU A 125 7.72 -18.76 -8.82
CA GLU A 125 7.57 -19.67 -7.68
C GLU A 125 8.66 -19.47 -6.62
N GLU A 126 9.89 -19.15 -7.03
CA GLU A 126 10.99 -18.84 -6.12
C GLU A 126 10.70 -17.54 -5.35
N ALA A 127 10.32 -16.47 -6.05
CA ALA A 127 9.94 -15.20 -5.44
C ALA A 127 8.85 -15.36 -4.36
N LEU A 128 7.78 -16.10 -4.69
CA LEU A 128 6.66 -16.36 -3.79
C LEU A 128 7.04 -17.32 -2.66
N GLY A 129 7.95 -18.27 -2.91
CA GLY A 129 8.48 -19.18 -1.90
C GLY A 129 9.38 -18.47 -0.88
N ILE A 130 10.25 -17.56 -1.33
CA ILE A 130 11.05 -16.68 -0.48
C ILE A 130 10.12 -15.83 0.39
N SER A 131 9.09 -15.23 -0.21
CA SER A 131 8.07 -14.46 0.54
C SER A 131 7.40 -15.31 1.62
N GLU A 132 6.96 -16.53 1.28
CA GLU A 132 6.31 -17.46 2.21
C GLU A 132 7.24 -17.79 3.39
N ALA A 133 8.50 -18.14 3.10
CA ALA A 133 9.48 -18.51 4.11
C ALA A 133 9.78 -17.35 5.09
N ILE A 134 9.97 -16.14 4.56
CA ILE A 134 10.23 -14.95 5.39
C ILE A 134 9.04 -14.63 6.28
N ILE A 135 7.82 -14.61 5.73
CA ILE A 135 6.62 -14.34 6.54
C ILE A 135 6.47 -15.39 7.64
N GLN A 136 6.72 -16.66 7.32
CA GLN A 136 6.60 -17.74 8.29
C GLN A 136 7.65 -17.65 9.42
N ALA A 137 8.87 -17.22 9.08
CA ALA A 137 9.96 -16.99 10.01
C ALA A 137 9.85 -15.67 10.80
N ALA A 138 9.05 -14.70 10.33
CA ALA A 138 8.90 -13.41 11.00
C ALA A 138 8.43 -13.58 12.45
N GLU A 139 9.17 -12.99 13.38
CA GLU A 139 8.83 -12.93 14.81
C GLU A 139 8.15 -11.61 15.18
N GLU A 140 8.39 -10.57 14.37
CA GLU A 140 7.86 -9.21 14.51
C GLU A 140 7.10 -8.78 13.23
N PRO A 141 6.27 -7.73 13.30
CA PRO A 141 5.65 -7.15 12.10
C PRO A 141 6.69 -6.73 11.06
N MET A 142 6.34 -6.80 9.78
CA MET A 142 7.26 -6.53 8.66
C MET A 142 6.51 -5.99 7.46
N VAL A 143 7.21 -5.29 6.56
CA VAL A 143 6.70 -4.93 5.23
C VAL A 143 7.51 -5.66 4.15
N ILE A 144 6.82 -6.39 3.28
CA ILE A 144 7.40 -7.03 2.11
C ILE A 144 6.82 -6.36 0.85
N ALA A 145 7.69 -5.88 -0.03
CA ALA A 145 7.28 -5.39 -1.36
C ALA A 145 7.73 -6.37 -2.45
N ILE A 146 6.87 -6.64 -3.43
CA ILE A 146 7.15 -7.51 -4.58
C ILE A 146 6.98 -6.69 -5.85
N ASP A 147 8.09 -6.38 -6.51
CA ASP A 147 8.16 -5.62 -7.76
C ASP A 147 8.64 -6.50 -8.93
N SER A 148 7.78 -7.01 -9.80
CA SER A 148 6.32 -6.86 -9.82
C SER A 148 5.65 -8.19 -10.14
N VAL A 149 4.34 -8.26 -9.92
CA VAL A 149 3.52 -9.43 -10.28
C VAL A 149 3.66 -9.79 -11.76
N ALA A 150 3.87 -8.80 -12.63
CA ALA A 150 4.02 -9.06 -14.06
C ALA A 150 5.31 -9.82 -14.38
N ALA A 151 6.35 -9.65 -13.56
CA ALA A 151 7.64 -10.31 -13.68
C ALA A 151 7.74 -11.65 -12.91
N LEU A 152 6.68 -12.05 -12.19
CA LEU A 152 6.59 -13.38 -11.57
C LEU A 152 6.33 -14.45 -12.64
N THR A 153 7.29 -14.67 -13.51
CA THR A 153 7.20 -15.63 -14.62
C THR A 153 7.40 -17.05 -14.09
N PRO A 154 6.45 -17.98 -14.30
CA PRO A 154 6.58 -19.36 -13.85
C PRO A 154 7.82 -20.04 -14.43
N LYS A 155 8.47 -20.92 -13.66
CA LYS A 155 9.66 -21.66 -14.12
C LYS A 155 9.44 -22.37 -15.46
N ALA A 156 8.29 -23.01 -15.63
CA ALA A 156 7.95 -23.73 -16.85
C ALA A 156 7.77 -22.82 -18.10
N GLU A 157 7.53 -21.53 -17.90
CA GLU A 157 7.45 -20.54 -18.97
C GLU A 157 8.84 -20.00 -19.34
N ILE A 158 9.76 -19.89 -18.36
CA ILE A 158 11.16 -19.49 -18.60
C ILE A 158 11.95 -20.59 -19.31
N GLU A 159 11.76 -21.85 -18.92
CA GLU A 159 12.44 -23.01 -19.52
C GLU A 159 11.82 -23.44 -20.87
N GLY A 160 10.61 -22.96 -21.16
CA GLY A 160 9.90 -23.24 -22.40
C GLY A 160 10.43 -22.44 -23.58
N GLU A 161 10.12 -22.90 -24.79
CA GLU A 161 10.37 -22.11 -26.01
C GLU A 161 9.40 -20.93 -26.10
N ILE A 162 9.82 -19.83 -26.71
CA ILE A 162 9.01 -18.59 -26.85
C ILE A 162 7.66 -18.86 -27.53
N GLU A 163 7.61 -19.82 -28.45
CA GLU A 163 6.41 -20.20 -29.21
C GLU A 163 5.43 -21.06 -28.39
N GLN A 164 5.88 -21.60 -27.25
CA GLN A 164 5.08 -22.51 -26.44
C GLN A 164 4.06 -21.76 -25.59
N SER A 165 2.79 -21.85 -25.98
CA SER A 165 1.70 -21.24 -25.21
C SER A 165 1.36 -22.06 -23.96
N GLN A 166 1.48 -21.45 -22.78
CA GLN A 166 1.02 -22.04 -21.51
C GLN A 166 -0.01 -21.13 -20.81
N PRO A 167 -1.25 -21.05 -21.32
CA PRO A 167 -2.23 -20.08 -20.83
C PRO A 167 -2.59 -20.31 -19.36
N GLY A 168 -2.45 -19.25 -18.57
CA GLY A 168 -2.92 -19.19 -17.19
C GLY A 168 -2.03 -19.87 -16.14
N VAL A 169 -0.81 -20.29 -16.46
CA VAL A 169 0.12 -20.87 -15.48
C VAL A 169 0.38 -19.87 -14.34
N GLN A 170 0.74 -18.63 -14.67
CA GLN A 170 0.97 -17.57 -13.69
C GLN A 170 -0.26 -17.33 -12.79
N ALA A 171 -1.47 -17.32 -13.36
CA ALA A 171 -2.70 -17.12 -12.60
C ALA A 171 -2.97 -18.25 -11.59
N ARG A 172 -2.65 -19.51 -11.96
CA ARG A 172 -2.75 -20.66 -11.05
C ARG A 172 -1.72 -20.59 -9.92
N MET A 173 -0.47 -20.23 -10.26
CA MET A 173 0.61 -20.02 -9.30
C MET A 173 0.21 -18.95 -8.26
N MET A 174 -0.19 -17.77 -8.72
CA MET A 174 -0.65 -16.67 -7.87
C MET A 174 -1.82 -17.09 -6.97
N SER A 175 -2.80 -17.81 -7.52
CA SER A 175 -3.96 -18.29 -6.75
C SER A 175 -3.57 -19.24 -5.62
N LYS A 176 -2.58 -20.12 -5.86
CA LYS A 176 -2.06 -21.06 -4.85
C LYS A 176 -1.26 -20.33 -3.78
N ALA A 177 -0.37 -19.42 -4.18
CA ALA A 177 0.46 -18.65 -3.27
C ALA A 177 -0.37 -17.73 -2.37
N LEU A 178 -1.27 -16.91 -2.95
CA LEU A 178 -2.08 -15.96 -2.19
C LEU A 178 -2.98 -16.61 -1.13
N ARG A 179 -3.46 -17.83 -1.39
CA ARG A 179 -4.24 -18.60 -0.41
C ARG A 179 -3.44 -18.88 0.87
N LYS A 180 -2.15 -19.16 0.74
CA LYS A 180 -1.24 -19.37 1.86
C LYS A 180 -0.81 -18.03 2.48
N LEU A 181 -0.28 -17.13 1.66
CA LEU A 181 0.28 -15.85 2.08
C LEU A 181 -0.73 -15.02 2.89
N CYS A 182 -2.00 -14.97 2.49
CA CYS A 182 -3.03 -14.22 3.19
C CYS A 182 -3.19 -14.66 4.66
N ALA A 183 -3.18 -15.97 4.91
CA ALA A 183 -3.35 -16.51 6.25
C ALA A 183 -2.13 -16.22 7.13
N ILE A 184 -0.92 -16.52 6.64
CA ILE A 184 0.31 -16.34 7.41
C ILE A 184 0.64 -14.86 7.61
N ALA A 185 0.39 -14.00 6.61
CA ALA A 185 0.59 -12.55 6.72
C ALA A 185 -0.26 -11.97 7.85
N ASN A 186 -1.54 -12.36 7.95
CA ASN A 186 -2.42 -11.88 9.01
C ASN A 186 -2.00 -12.32 10.41
N GLN A 187 -1.57 -13.59 10.53
CA GLN A 187 -1.08 -14.15 11.78
C GLN A 187 0.21 -13.44 12.24
N LYS A 188 1.12 -13.19 11.32
CA LYS A 188 2.46 -12.65 11.57
C LYS A 188 2.54 -11.12 11.51
N LYS A 189 1.42 -10.46 11.22
CA LYS A 189 1.34 -9.00 11.02
C LYS A 189 2.30 -8.48 9.96
N VAL A 190 2.53 -9.27 8.91
CA VAL A 190 3.35 -8.86 7.76
C VAL A 190 2.47 -8.23 6.69
N MET A 191 2.77 -6.99 6.29
CA MET A 191 2.18 -6.38 5.10
C MET A 191 2.87 -6.94 3.86
N VAL A 192 2.09 -7.38 2.87
CA VAL A 192 2.63 -7.79 1.56
C VAL A 192 2.09 -6.87 0.49
N LEU A 193 2.95 -6.01 -0.04
CA LEU A 193 2.67 -5.03 -1.08
C LEU A 193 3.07 -5.60 -2.45
N PHE A 194 2.08 -5.97 -3.25
CA PHE A 194 2.30 -6.37 -4.64
C PHE A 194 2.25 -5.14 -5.55
N ILE A 195 3.32 -4.91 -6.28
CA ILE A 195 3.33 -3.97 -7.40
C ILE A 195 2.86 -4.70 -8.65
N ASN A 196 1.99 -4.07 -9.44
CA ASN A 196 1.41 -4.70 -10.61
C ASN A 196 1.27 -3.71 -11.78
N GLN A 197 1.23 -4.27 -12.99
CA GLN A 197 1.07 -3.52 -14.22
C GLN A 197 -0.36 -3.66 -14.74
N ILE A 198 -0.81 -2.65 -15.49
CA ILE A 198 -2.05 -2.72 -16.25
C ILE A 198 -1.81 -3.44 -17.58
N ARG A 199 -2.79 -4.23 -17.99
CA ARG A 199 -2.94 -4.85 -19.32
C ARG A 199 -4.34 -4.55 -19.85
N MET A 200 -4.54 -4.68 -21.16
CA MET A 200 -5.85 -4.54 -21.77
C MET A 200 -6.44 -5.91 -22.10
N LYS A 201 -7.72 -6.13 -21.79
CA LYS A 201 -8.48 -7.29 -22.26
C LYS A 201 -8.98 -7.02 -23.67
N ILE A 202 -8.59 -7.89 -24.58
CA ILE A 202 -9.08 -7.88 -25.97
C ILE A 202 -10.57 -8.25 -25.97
N GLY A 203 -11.37 -7.55 -26.77
CA GLY A 203 -12.78 -7.88 -27.00
C GLY A 203 -13.80 -7.29 -26.01
N VAL A 204 -13.39 -6.37 -25.13
CA VAL A 204 -14.33 -5.65 -24.25
C VAL A 204 -14.96 -4.49 -25.01
N MET A 205 -16.27 -4.59 -25.32
CA MET A 205 -17.03 -3.54 -25.99
C MET A 205 -17.70 -2.54 -25.03
N PHE A 206 -17.91 -2.93 -23.76
CA PHE A 206 -18.55 -2.10 -22.74
C PHE A 206 -17.79 -2.18 -21.41
N GLY A 207 -17.61 -1.03 -20.75
CA GLY A 207 -16.85 -0.92 -19.50
C GLY A 207 -15.35 -0.69 -19.70
N SER A 208 -14.57 -0.77 -18.63
CA SER A 208 -13.11 -0.61 -18.72
C SER A 208 -12.46 -1.88 -19.27
N PRO A 209 -11.62 -1.78 -20.32
CA PRO A 209 -10.84 -2.92 -20.83
C PRO A 209 -9.63 -3.24 -19.95
N GLU A 210 -9.31 -2.41 -18.95
CA GLU A 210 -8.12 -2.59 -18.13
C GLU A 210 -8.24 -3.78 -17.17
N THR A 211 -7.14 -4.51 -17.02
CA THR A 211 -6.97 -5.62 -16.08
C THR A 211 -5.56 -5.58 -15.50
N THR A 212 -5.33 -6.27 -14.40
CA THR A 212 -3.98 -6.47 -13.85
C THR A 212 -3.45 -7.87 -14.15
N THR A 213 -2.13 -8.03 -14.13
CA THR A 213 -1.44 -9.32 -14.39
C THR A 213 -1.57 -10.27 -13.19
N GLY A 214 -1.30 -11.57 -13.38
CA GLY A 214 -1.39 -12.58 -12.31
C GLY A 214 -2.79 -13.16 -12.09
N GLY A 215 -3.72 -12.92 -13.01
CA GLY A 215 -5.09 -13.45 -12.96
C GLY A 215 -6.01 -12.71 -11.99
N ARG A 216 -7.10 -13.36 -11.58
CA ARG A 216 -8.15 -12.70 -10.78
C ARG A 216 -7.94 -12.80 -9.27
N ALA A 217 -7.02 -13.64 -8.80
CA ALA A 217 -6.88 -13.93 -7.37
C ALA A 217 -6.44 -12.71 -6.56
N LEU A 218 -5.38 -12.00 -6.99
CA LEU A 218 -4.83 -10.85 -6.26
C LEU A 218 -5.89 -9.77 -5.98
N PRO A 219 -6.71 -9.33 -6.97
CA PRO A 219 -7.82 -8.42 -6.72
C PRO A 219 -8.81 -8.87 -5.62
N PHE A 220 -9.02 -10.16 -5.42
CA PHE A 220 -9.90 -10.69 -4.36
C PHE A 220 -9.21 -10.72 -2.99
N TYR A 221 -7.96 -11.20 -2.94
CA TYR A 221 -7.18 -11.32 -1.70
C TYR A 221 -6.71 -9.97 -1.15
N ALA A 222 -6.39 -9.01 -2.02
CA ALA A 222 -5.98 -7.67 -1.60
C ALA A 222 -7.04 -7.02 -0.70
N SER A 223 -6.62 -6.50 0.45
CA SER A 223 -7.48 -5.72 1.35
C SER A 223 -7.64 -4.29 0.85
N ILE A 224 -6.56 -3.73 0.30
CA ILE A 224 -6.54 -2.41 -0.31
C ILE A 224 -5.98 -2.54 -1.72
N ARG A 225 -6.60 -1.85 -2.68
CA ARG A 225 -6.11 -1.73 -4.05
C ARG A 225 -5.95 -0.25 -4.39
N LEU A 226 -4.78 0.11 -4.91
CA LEU A 226 -4.41 1.46 -5.27
C LEU A 226 -4.15 1.53 -6.78
N ASP A 227 -4.93 2.36 -7.48
CA ASP A 227 -4.71 2.69 -8.88
C ASP A 227 -3.94 4.01 -8.95
N ILE A 228 -2.64 3.92 -9.25
CA ILE A 228 -1.74 5.07 -9.34
C ILE A 228 -1.53 5.47 -10.80
N ARG A 229 -1.70 6.77 -11.09
CA ARG A 229 -1.56 7.32 -12.43
C ARG A 229 -0.86 8.67 -12.41
N ARG A 230 -0.04 8.91 -13.41
CA ARG A 230 0.43 10.25 -13.75
C ARG A 230 -0.75 11.10 -14.23
N LYS A 231 -0.93 12.28 -13.64
CA LYS A 231 -1.95 13.25 -14.02
C LYS A 231 -1.36 14.36 -14.90
N ALA A 232 -0.22 14.92 -14.52
CA ALA A 232 0.45 15.99 -15.25
C ALA A 232 1.97 15.99 -15.05
N SER A 233 2.69 16.76 -15.87
CA SER A 233 4.13 17.01 -15.70
C SER A 233 4.34 18.21 -14.79
N LEU A 234 5.30 18.12 -13.86
CA LEU A 234 5.81 19.28 -13.14
C LEU A 234 6.99 19.87 -13.93
N LYS A 235 6.95 21.17 -14.20
CA LYS A 235 7.96 21.86 -15.01
C LYS A 235 8.58 23.03 -14.27
N GLU A 236 9.89 23.18 -14.40
CA GLU A 236 10.62 24.41 -14.09
C GLU A 236 11.17 24.98 -15.40
N GLY A 237 10.56 26.08 -15.87
CA GLY A 237 10.80 26.57 -17.22
C GLY A 237 10.41 25.51 -18.27
N GLU A 238 11.37 25.09 -19.09
CA GLU A 238 11.18 24.06 -20.11
C GLU A 238 11.46 22.64 -19.60
N THR A 239 12.15 22.49 -18.47
CA THR A 239 12.58 21.20 -17.93
C THR A 239 11.46 20.52 -17.14
N VAL A 240 11.21 19.24 -17.39
CA VAL A 240 10.30 18.41 -16.58
C VAL A 240 11.07 17.90 -15.36
N VAL A 241 10.66 18.34 -14.17
CA VAL A 241 11.34 18.03 -12.89
C VAL A 241 10.60 16.98 -12.06
N GLY A 242 9.40 16.59 -12.49
CA GLY A 242 8.58 15.63 -11.77
C GLY A 242 7.23 15.43 -12.43
N GLN A 243 6.29 14.89 -11.65
CA GLN A 243 4.92 14.66 -12.09
C GLN A 243 3.91 14.86 -10.96
N GLU A 244 2.75 15.41 -11.32
CA GLU A 244 1.57 15.35 -10.47
C GLU A 244 0.98 13.94 -10.61
N THR A 245 0.78 13.27 -9.49
CA THR A 245 0.33 11.89 -9.40
C THR A 245 -1.04 11.82 -8.74
N LYS A 246 -1.90 10.96 -9.28
CA LYS A 246 -3.21 10.64 -8.73
C LYS A 246 -3.24 9.19 -8.28
N VAL A 247 -3.67 8.95 -7.05
CA VAL A 247 -3.94 7.60 -6.53
C VAL A 247 -5.41 7.47 -6.20
N LYS A 248 -6.08 6.46 -6.76
CA LYS A 248 -7.45 6.10 -6.42
C LYS A 248 -7.49 4.82 -5.60
N VAL A 249 -8.17 4.85 -4.47
CA VAL A 249 -8.37 3.67 -3.62
C VAL A 249 -9.51 2.84 -4.20
N THR A 250 -9.22 1.96 -5.16
CA THR A 250 -10.24 1.20 -5.90
C THR A 250 -10.85 0.06 -5.10
N LYS A 251 -10.20 -0.34 -4.00
CA LYS A 251 -10.74 -1.26 -3.00
C LYS A 251 -10.19 -0.88 -1.63
N ASN A 252 -11.04 -0.93 -0.60
CA ASN A 252 -10.64 -0.75 0.78
C ASN A 252 -11.55 -1.60 1.67
N LYS A 253 -10.96 -2.55 2.41
CA LYS A 253 -11.66 -3.40 3.40
C LYS A 253 -11.59 -2.84 4.83
N CYS A 254 -10.85 -1.77 5.05
CA CYS A 254 -10.59 -1.20 6.38
C CYS A 254 -11.26 0.17 6.57
N ALA A 255 -11.63 0.85 5.47
CA ALA A 255 -12.41 2.09 5.47
C ALA A 255 -13.24 2.21 4.16
N PRO A 256 -14.08 3.24 4.00
CA PRO A 256 -14.79 3.48 2.74
C PRO A 256 -13.86 3.60 1.52
N PRO A 257 -14.13 2.88 0.42
CA PRO A 257 -13.32 2.93 -0.80
C PRO A 257 -13.62 4.16 -1.66
N PHE A 258 -12.94 4.25 -2.81
CA PHE A 258 -13.14 5.20 -3.91
C PHE A 258 -12.75 6.66 -3.66
N ARG A 259 -12.11 6.93 -2.52
CA ARG A 259 -11.40 8.18 -2.31
C ARG A 259 -10.18 8.28 -3.20
N GLU A 260 -9.75 9.51 -3.44
CA GLU A 260 -8.62 9.84 -4.31
C GLU A 260 -7.66 10.76 -3.57
N ALA A 261 -6.38 10.62 -3.89
CA ALA A 261 -5.30 11.45 -3.41
C ALA A 261 -4.53 12.05 -4.60
N LEU A 262 -4.06 13.28 -4.43
CA LEU A 262 -3.24 13.99 -5.39
C LEU A 262 -1.98 14.48 -4.68
N PHE A 263 -0.83 14.16 -5.23
CA PHE A 263 0.46 14.59 -4.70
C PHE A 263 1.50 14.67 -5.81
N ASP A 264 2.54 15.46 -5.55
CA ASP A 264 3.64 15.67 -6.47
C ASP A 264 4.76 14.64 -6.21
N ILE A 265 5.28 14.02 -7.28
CA ILE A 265 6.50 13.22 -7.24
C ILE A 265 7.61 14.01 -7.95
N SER A 266 8.62 14.43 -7.20
CA SER A 266 9.84 15.05 -7.73
C SER A 266 10.87 13.99 -8.10
N TYR A 267 11.43 14.07 -9.30
CA TYR A 267 12.43 13.10 -9.73
C TYR A 267 13.71 13.22 -8.89
N GLY A 268 14.25 12.08 -8.45
CA GLY A 268 15.38 12.02 -7.53
C GLY A 268 15.08 12.36 -6.06
N ARG A 269 13.83 12.71 -5.70
CA ARG A 269 13.45 13.02 -4.30
C ARG A 269 12.21 12.28 -3.79
N GLY A 270 11.34 11.81 -4.69
CA GLY A 270 10.12 11.11 -4.32
C GLY A 270 8.93 12.06 -4.09
N ILE A 271 8.02 11.65 -3.22
CA ILE A 271 6.78 12.35 -2.88
C ILE A 271 7.10 13.63 -2.10
N ASP A 272 6.59 14.77 -2.57
CA ASP A 272 6.78 16.06 -1.90
C ASP A 272 5.68 16.31 -0.85
N GLN A 273 5.97 15.95 0.41
CA GLN A 273 5.06 16.20 1.52
C GLN A 273 4.85 17.69 1.81
N ASN A 274 5.82 18.55 1.49
CA ASN A 274 5.65 20.00 1.70
C ASN A 274 4.62 20.57 0.72
N ALA A 275 4.61 20.06 -0.52
CA ALA A 275 3.57 20.36 -1.49
C ALA A 275 2.18 19.94 -1.00
N GLU A 276 2.05 18.74 -0.43
CA GLU A 276 0.78 18.28 0.14
C GLU A 276 0.31 19.16 1.30
N ILE A 277 1.21 19.51 2.23
CA ILE A 277 0.90 20.40 3.36
C ILE A 277 0.43 21.76 2.85
N LEU A 278 1.14 22.34 1.87
CA LEU A 278 0.80 23.61 1.27
C LEU A 278 -0.59 23.59 0.64
N ASP A 279 -0.87 22.58 -0.19
CA ASP A 279 -2.14 22.47 -0.92
C ASP A 279 -3.31 22.25 0.04
N LEU A 280 -3.14 21.41 1.05
CA LEU A 280 -4.13 21.19 2.10
C LEU A 280 -4.34 22.43 2.97
N ALA A 281 -3.28 23.18 3.28
CA ALA A 281 -3.38 24.40 4.08
C ALA A 281 -4.15 25.50 3.35
N VAL A 282 -3.94 25.63 2.03
CA VAL A 282 -4.76 26.52 1.20
C VAL A 282 -6.20 26.03 1.13
N GLN A 283 -6.42 24.74 0.90
CA GLN A 283 -7.76 24.16 0.79
C GLN A 283 -8.58 24.34 2.08
N LYS A 284 -7.96 24.14 3.25
CA LYS A 284 -8.61 24.31 4.56
C LYS A 284 -8.65 25.76 5.05
N GLY A 285 -8.08 26.71 4.30
CA GLY A 285 -8.07 28.13 4.64
C GLY A 285 -7.07 28.53 5.73
N ALA A 286 -6.16 27.63 6.12
CA ALA A 286 -5.03 27.94 7.01
C ALA A 286 -4.02 28.90 6.35
N LEU A 287 -3.90 28.81 5.02
CA LEU A 287 -3.19 29.79 4.19
C LEU A 287 -4.15 30.45 3.21
N LYS A 288 -4.00 31.75 3.00
CA LYS A 288 -4.69 32.49 1.95
C LYS A 288 -3.77 32.63 0.75
N ARG A 289 -4.32 32.43 -0.44
CA ARG A 289 -3.63 32.69 -1.71
C ARG A 289 -4.29 33.85 -2.43
N SER A 290 -3.52 34.92 -2.68
CA SER A 290 -3.95 36.09 -3.45
C SER A 290 -3.03 36.28 -4.65
N GLY A 291 -3.49 35.80 -5.81
CA GLY A 291 -2.66 35.70 -7.01
C GLY A 291 -1.49 34.72 -6.79
N ALA A 292 -0.27 35.24 -6.84
CA ALA A 292 0.95 34.47 -6.59
C ALA A 292 1.38 34.45 -5.11
N TRP A 293 0.82 35.31 -4.26
CA TRP A 293 1.21 35.42 -2.86
C TRP A 293 0.51 34.42 -1.95
N TYR A 294 1.27 33.82 -1.04
CA TYR A 294 0.79 33.04 0.09
C TYR A 294 0.89 33.87 1.37
N SER A 295 -0.17 33.91 2.16
CA SER A 295 -0.23 34.63 3.44
C SER A 295 -0.90 33.83 4.54
N GLN A 296 -0.52 34.11 5.78
CA GLN A 296 -1.18 33.62 6.99
C GLN A 296 -1.69 34.82 7.78
N GLY A 297 -3.02 34.95 7.89
CA GLY A 297 -3.62 36.21 8.35
C GLY A 297 -3.23 37.37 7.42
N ASP A 298 -2.62 38.40 7.99
CA ASP A 298 -2.13 39.60 7.27
C ASP A 298 -0.64 39.51 6.89
N GLU A 299 0.08 38.49 7.37
CA GLU A 299 1.50 38.30 7.07
C GLU A 299 1.70 37.64 5.69
N LYS A 300 2.51 38.26 4.84
CA LYS A 300 2.92 37.67 3.54
C LYS A 300 4.12 36.74 3.75
N LEU A 301 3.93 35.46 3.46
CA LEU A 301 4.95 34.43 3.67
C LEU A 301 5.89 34.26 2.47
N ALA A 302 5.32 34.14 1.27
CA ALA A 302 6.08 33.87 0.06
C ALA A 302 5.34 34.29 -1.21
N ASN A 303 6.09 34.61 -2.26
CA ASN A 303 5.57 34.86 -3.61
C ASN A 303 5.92 33.68 -4.54
N GLY A 304 4.90 32.96 -4.99
CA GLY A 304 5.04 31.79 -5.84
C GLY A 304 5.16 30.48 -5.06
N ARG A 305 4.77 29.37 -5.69
CA ARG A 305 4.76 28.03 -5.08
C ARG A 305 6.16 27.60 -4.65
N LYS A 306 7.16 27.78 -5.52
CA LYS A 306 8.56 27.37 -5.25
C LYS A 306 9.12 28.02 -3.99
N ALA A 307 9.01 29.34 -3.87
CA ALA A 307 9.47 30.07 -2.69
C ALA A 307 8.74 29.62 -1.41
N MET A 308 7.45 29.29 -1.51
CA MET A 308 6.69 28.76 -0.37
C MET A 308 7.18 27.36 0.04
N LEU A 309 7.47 26.48 -0.93
CA LEU A 309 8.03 25.15 -0.64
C LEU A 309 9.43 25.24 -0.02
N GLU A 310 10.28 26.13 -0.51
CA GLU A 310 11.61 26.42 0.09
C GLU A 310 11.47 26.96 1.51
N ARG A 311 10.47 27.81 1.77
CA ARG A 311 10.17 28.28 3.12
C ARG A 311 9.71 27.14 4.03
N LEU A 312 8.80 26.27 3.58
CA LEU A 312 8.37 25.11 4.37
C LEU A 312 9.50 24.12 4.63
N ALA A 313 10.45 23.98 3.70
CA ALA A 313 11.60 23.11 3.87
C ALA A 313 12.63 23.66 4.88
N SER A 314 12.69 24.97 5.08
CA SER A 314 13.65 25.63 5.98
C SER A 314 13.07 26.01 7.34
N ASP A 315 11.74 26.09 7.47
CA ASP A 315 11.03 26.54 8.67
C ASP A 315 10.15 25.42 9.24
N GLU A 316 10.75 24.57 10.08
CA GLU A 316 10.03 23.45 10.71
C GLU A 316 8.91 23.91 11.67
N THR A 317 9.01 25.13 12.23
CA THR A 317 7.97 25.69 13.11
C THR A 317 6.71 25.99 12.29
N LEU A 318 6.86 26.69 11.17
CA LEU A 318 5.76 26.96 10.25
C LEU A 318 5.15 25.66 9.71
N LYS A 319 5.99 24.71 9.31
CA LYS A 319 5.54 23.41 8.79
C LYS A 319 4.74 22.63 9.83
N ALA A 320 5.19 22.60 11.09
CA ALA A 320 4.46 21.96 12.19
C ALA A 320 3.11 22.66 12.45
N ALA A 321 3.09 23.99 12.50
CA ALA A 321 1.85 24.76 12.70
C ALA A 321 0.83 24.52 11.58
N LEU A 322 1.28 24.45 10.32
CA LEU A 322 0.40 24.13 9.21
C LEU A 322 -0.07 22.68 9.24
N ARG A 323 0.79 21.72 9.60
CA ARG A 323 0.40 20.31 9.79
C ARG A 323 -0.70 20.15 10.85
N GLU A 324 -0.60 20.88 11.96
CA GLU A 324 -1.63 20.90 13.00
C GLU A 324 -2.93 21.49 12.46
N ALA A 325 -2.87 22.65 11.79
CA ALA A 325 -4.04 23.32 11.23
C ALA A 325 -4.77 22.49 10.15
N ILE A 326 -4.05 21.61 9.44
CA ILE A 326 -4.64 20.77 8.40
C ILE A 326 -5.06 19.40 8.88
N SER A 327 -4.66 18.95 10.07
CA SER A 327 -5.16 17.68 10.65
C SER A 327 -6.68 17.69 10.79
#